data_AF-A0A2E4L9M2-F1
#
_entry.id   AF-A0A2E4L9M2-F1
#
_cell.length_a   1.000
_cell.length_b   1.000
_cell.length_c   1.000
_cell.angle_alpha   90.00
_cell.angle_beta   90.00
_cell.angle_gamma   90.00
#
_symmetry.space_group_name_H-M   'P 1'
#
loop_
_entity.id
_entity.type
_entity.pdbx_description
1 polymer ?
#
loop_
_entity_poly.entity_id
_entity_poly.type
_entity_poly.pdbx_seq_one_letter_code
_entity_poly.pdbx_strand_id
1 'polypeptide(L)'
;MKKLLPVIVLIFAMASCSSNKEEYGAIWETDPASFAGVTDVSDYTMDGKFIFDGDEVTIQAYGFEGCVFSKDTLNHTLKWKISNDSLITFNDEETPGMVYTIMDTTDNIIHLQLMDDIFVTLER
;
A
#
# COMPACT_ATOMS: atom_id res chain seq x y z
N MET A 1 -50.47 29.39 -33.21
CA MET A 1 -49.16 29.86 -32.72
C MET A 1 -48.44 28.64 -32.12
N LYS A 2 -47.45 28.08 -32.84
CA LYS A 2 -46.73 26.87 -32.42
C LYS A 2 -45.70 27.26 -31.34
N LYS A 3 -45.87 26.74 -30.13
CA LYS A 3 -44.94 26.97 -29.01
C LYS A 3 -43.68 26.13 -29.25
N LEU A 4 -42.54 26.80 -29.41
CA LEU A 4 -41.21 26.20 -29.45
C LEU A 4 -40.87 25.67 -28.05
N LEU A 5 -40.54 24.38 -27.94
CA LEU A 5 -39.93 23.81 -26.74
C LEU A 5 -38.45 24.24 -26.67
N PRO A 6 -37.92 24.61 -25.49
CA PRO A 6 -36.49 24.78 -25.31
C PRO A 6 -35.83 23.39 -25.15
N VAL A 7 -34.92 23.07 -26.06
CA VAL A 7 -33.99 21.94 -25.93
C VAL A 7 -33.01 22.29 -24.82
N ILE A 8 -33.15 21.65 -23.66
CA ILE A 8 -32.20 21.73 -22.56
C ILE A 8 -30.98 20.89 -22.97
N VAL A 9 -29.90 21.58 -23.34
CA VAL A 9 -28.58 20.97 -23.51
C VAL A 9 -28.05 20.65 -22.11
N LEU A 10 -28.08 19.36 -21.76
CA LEU A 10 -27.45 18.86 -20.54
C LEU A 10 -25.93 18.81 -20.77
N ILE A 11 -25.23 19.85 -20.34
CA ILE A 11 -23.76 19.86 -20.32
C ILE A 11 -23.34 18.92 -19.18
N PHE A 12 -22.88 17.72 -19.53
CA PHE A 12 -22.19 16.82 -18.60
C PHE A 12 -20.86 17.48 -18.22
N ALA A 13 -20.84 18.16 -17.08
CA ALA A 13 -19.60 18.57 -16.44
C ALA A 13 -18.88 17.29 -15.98
N MET A 14 -17.79 16.93 -16.67
CA MET A 14 -16.83 15.97 -16.16
C MET A 14 -16.14 16.61 -14.95
N ALA A 15 -16.68 16.36 -13.77
CA ALA A 15 -16.03 16.64 -12.50
C ALA A 15 -15.23 15.41 -12.07
N SER A 16 -14.03 15.70 -11.51
CA SER A 16 -13.13 14.80 -10.76
C SER A 16 -12.30 13.82 -11.60
N CYS A 17 -11.00 13.63 -11.31
CA CYS A 17 -10.45 13.48 -9.96
C CYS A 17 -9.28 14.43 -9.64
N SER A 18 -9.37 15.05 -8.45
CA SER A 18 -8.20 15.44 -7.67
C SER A 18 -7.39 14.18 -7.38
N SER A 19 -6.10 14.16 -7.73
CA SER A 19 -5.16 13.13 -7.31
C SER A 19 -4.99 13.24 -5.79
N ASN A 20 -5.87 12.57 -5.04
CA ASN A 20 -5.78 12.50 -3.59
C ASN A 20 -4.70 11.49 -3.23
N LYS A 21 -3.45 11.94 -3.33
CA LYS A 21 -2.28 11.19 -2.89
C LYS A 21 -2.36 11.02 -1.37
N GLU A 22 -2.42 9.79 -0.89
CA GLU A 22 -2.40 9.46 0.53
C GLU A 22 -1.06 8.84 0.91
N GLU A 23 -0.44 9.34 1.96
CA GLU A 23 0.85 8.82 2.46
C GLU A 23 0.63 8.21 3.85
N TYR A 24 1.21 7.04 4.06
CA TYR A 24 1.25 6.33 5.34
C TYR A 24 2.70 6.03 5.67
N GLY A 25 3.13 6.33 6.89
CA GLY A 25 4.32 5.71 7.47
C GLY A 25 4.09 4.21 7.63
N ALA A 26 5.13 3.41 7.41
CA ALA A 26 5.05 1.96 7.50
C ALA A 26 6.17 1.42 8.38
N ILE A 27 5.84 0.44 9.22
CA ILE A 27 6.80 -0.33 10.01
C ILE A 27 6.54 -1.80 9.73
N TRP A 28 7.53 -2.49 9.18
CA TRP A 28 7.55 -3.95 9.08
C TRP A 28 8.20 -4.53 10.32
N GLU A 29 7.64 -5.59 10.89
CA GLU A 29 8.17 -6.32 12.04
C GLU A 29 8.04 -7.83 11.83
N THR A 30 9.01 -8.59 12.35
CA THR A 30 8.97 -10.06 12.43
C THR A 30 9.50 -10.51 13.80
N ASP A 31 9.11 -11.71 14.24
CA ASP A 31 9.59 -12.29 15.50
C ASP A 31 11.10 -12.64 15.40
N PRO A 32 11.96 -12.09 16.28
CA PRO A 32 13.38 -12.48 16.35
C PRO A 32 13.60 -13.98 16.56
N ALA A 33 12.67 -14.67 17.23
CA ALA A 33 12.76 -16.11 17.48
C ALA A 33 12.80 -16.93 16.18
N SER A 34 12.20 -16.43 15.09
CA SER A 34 12.24 -17.06 13.77
C SER A 34 13.65 -17.11 13.15
N PHE A 35 14.60 -16.33 13.69
CA PHE A 35 15.96 -16.19 13.16
C PHE A 35 17.03 -16.68 14.16
N ALA A 36 16.65 -17.52 15.12
CA ALA A 36 17.58 -18.07 16.10
C ALA A 36 18.79 -18.75 15.42
N GLY A 37 19.99 -18.24 15.68
CA GLY A 37 21.25 -18.76 15.13
C GLY A 37 21.74 -18.05 13.86
N VAL A 38 20.99 -17.07 13.34
CA VAL A 38 21.50 -16.15 12.32
C VAL A 38 22.42 -15.13 13.00
N THR A 39 23.68 -15.13 12.59
CA THR A 39 24.62 -14.07 12.97
C THR A 39 24.45 -12.90 12.00
N ASP A 40 24.75 -11.67 12.46
CA ASP A 40 24.74 -10.45 11.64
C ASP A 40 23.37 -9.77 11.41
N VAL A 41 22.30 -10.26 12.06
CA VAL A 41 21.03 -9.52 12.20
C VAL A 41 20.99 -8.82 13.56
N SER A 42 20.80 -7.51 13.55
CA SER A 42 20.69 -6.68 14.76
C SER A 42 19.31 -6.07 14.96
N ASP A 43 18.50 -6.01 13.90
CA ASP A 43 17.16 -5.43 13.95
C ASP A 43 16.16 -6.29 13.16
N TYR A 44 14.97 -6.41 13.73
CA TYR A 44 13.85 -7.20 13.21
C TYR A 44 12.68 -6.31 12.77
N THR A 45 12.95 -5.01 12.69
CA THR A 45 12.05 -4.01 12.16
C THR A 45 12.66 -3.34 10.93
N MET A 46 11.80 -2.75 10.10
CA MET A 46 12.20 -1.91 8.98
C MET A 46 11.16 -0.79 8.81
N ASP A 47 11.62 0.46 8.79
CA ASP A 47 10.76 1.60 8.51
C ASP A 47 10.55 1.78 7.01
N GLY A 48 9.49 2.50 6.65
CA GLY A 48 9.22 2.88 5.28
C GLY A 48 7.92 3.64 5.11
N LYS A 49 7.35 3.57 3.90
CA LYS A 49 6.14 4.30 3.52
C LYS A 49 5.32 3.56 2.48
N PHE A 50 4.00 3.75 2.56
CA PHE A 50 3.06 3.44 1.49
C PHE A 50 2.46 4.74 0.99
N ILE A 51 2.50 4.94 -0.31
CA ILE A 51 2.01 6.15 -0.96
C ILE A 51 0.99 5.73 -2.02
N PHE A 52 -0.30 5.92 -1.73
CA PHE A 52 -1.39 5.59 -2.65
C PHE A 52 -1.71 6.80 -3.52
N ASP A 53 -1.73 6.61 -4.84
CA ASP A 53 -2.10 7.63 -5.82
C ASP A 53 -2.94 6.97 -6.94
N GLY A 54 -4.26 7.12 -6.86
CA GLY A 54 -5.17 6.45 -7.79
C GLY A 54 -5.10 4.92 -7.68
N ASP A 55 -4.84 4.26 -8.81
CA ASP A 55 -4.67 2.80 -8.91
C ASP A 55 -3.23 2.32 -8.65
N GLU A 56 -2.33 3.23 -8.31
CA GLU A 56 -0.94 2.95 -7.99
C GLU A 56 -0.63 3.10 -6.50
N VAL A 57 0.30 2.29 -6.01
CA VAL A 57 0.90 2.40 -4.69
C VAL A 57 2.41 2.38 -4.84
N THR A 58 3.09 3.37 -4.25
CA THR A 58 4.54 3.37 -4.11
C THR A 58 4.90 2.89 -2.72
N ILE A 59 5.65 1.79 -2.64
CA ILE A 59 6.15 1.21 -1.40
C ILE A 59 7.64 1.54 -1.30
N GLN A 60 8.01 2.23 -0.23
CA GLN A 60 9.39 2.51 0.14
C GLN A 60 9.72 1.72 1.40
N ALA A 61 10.78 0.92 1.37
CA ALA A 61 11.24 0.13 2.51
C ALA A 61 12.70 0.45 2.76
N TYR A 62 13.00 1.08 3.89
CA TYR A 62 14.31 1.68 4.19
C TYR A 62 15.23 0.65 4.84
N GLY A 63 15.81 -0.24 4.03
CA GLY A 63 16.81 -1.19 4.49
C GLY A 63 18.10 -0.54 5.00
N PHE A 64 18.79 -1.23 5.91
CA PHE A 64 20.06 -0.83 6.51
C PHE A 64 20.88 -2.05 6.94
N GLU A 65 22.19 -1.86 7.17
CA GLU A 65 23.08 -2.94 7.60
C GLU A 65 22.62 -3.56 8.93
N GLY A 66 22.38 -4.87 8.96
CA GLY A 66 21.86 -5.58 10.12
C GLY A 66 20.33 -5.66 10.23
N CYS A 67 19.59 -5.08 9.27
CA CYS A 67 18.15 -5.28 9.14
C CYS A 67 17.83 -6.66 8.56
N VAL A 68 16.92 -7.39 9.19
CA VAL A 68 16.53 -8.76 8.77
C VAL A 68 15.89 -8.81 7.39
N PHE A 69 15.23 -7.73 6.95
CA PHE A 69 14.46 -7.70 5.70
C PHE A 69 15.34 -7.38 4.49
N SER A 70 16.16 -6.33 4.60
CA SER A 70 17.05 -5.88 3.53
C SER A 70 18.07 -4.89 4.05
N LYS A 71 19.30 -4.94 3.52
CA LYS A 71 20.31 -3.91 3.73
C LYS A 71 20.12 -2.68 2.84
N ASP A 72 19.43 -2.86 1.71
CA ASP A 72 19.24 -1.84 0.69
C ASP A 72 17.83 -1.25 0.79
N THR A 73 17.72 0.05 0.52
CA THR A 73 16.40 0.71 0.40
C THR A 73 15.72 0.27 -0.90
N LEU A 74 14.48 -0.18 -0.78
CA LEU A 74 13.61 -0.54 -1.90
C LEU A 74 12.60 0.59 -2.15
N ASN A 75 12.30 0.84 -3.42
CA ASN A 75 11.31 1.83 -3.85
C ASN A 75 10.64 1.37 -5.13
N HIS A 76 9.39 0.94 -5.03
CA HIS A 76 8.64 0.35 -6.14
C HIS A 76 7.24 0.95 -6.24
N THR A 77 6.84 1.31 -7.45
CA THR A 77 5.46 1.70 -7.77
C THR A 77 4.77 0.52 -8.45
N LEU A 78 3.61 0.13 -7.93
CA LEU A 78 2.85 -1.05 -8.33
C LEU A 78 1.38 -0.67 -8.49
N LYS A 79 0.65 -1.38 -9.35
CA LYS A 79 -0.81 -1.32 -9.29
C LYS A 79 -1.30 -2.02 -8.02
N TRP A 80 -2.45 -1.62 -7.49
CA TRP A 80 -3.02 -2.29 -6.31
C TRP A 80 -4.54 -2.41 -6.38
N LYS A 81 -5.08 -3.33 -5.60
CA LYS A 81 -6.52 -3.42 -5.33
C LYS A 81 -6.78 -4.01 -3.95
N ILE A 82 -7.94 -3.70 -3.40
CA ILE A 82 -8.50 -4.45 -2.27
C ILE A 82 -9.45 -5.53 -2.81
N SER A 83 -9.34 -6.74 -2.27
CA SER A 83 -10.29 -7.82 -2.52
C SER A 83 -10.50 -8.60 -1.23
N ASN A 84 -11.74 -8.66 -0.75
CA ASN A 84 -12.09 -9.20 0.56
C ASN A 84 -11.26 -8.54 1.68
N ASP A 85 -10.49 -9.33 2.41
CA ASP A 85 -9.56 -8.99 3.48
C ASP A 85 -8.12 -8.85 2.96
N SER A 86 -7.90 -8.65 1.66
CA SER A 86 -6.55 -8.60 1.09
C SER A 86 -6.27 -7.28 0.36
N LEU A 87 -5.13 -6.67 0.66
CA LEU A 87 -4.46 -5.68 -0.20
C LEU A 87 -3.52 -6.43 -1.14
N ILE A 88 -3.78 -6.36 -2.44
CA ILE A 88 -3.01 -7.08 -3.47
C ILE A 88 -2.29 -6.06 -4.33
N THR A 89 -0.97 -6.17 -4.45
CA THR A 89 -0.17 -5.41 -5.41
C THR A 89 0.07 -6.21 -6.68
N PHE A 90 0.39 -5.53 -7.78
CA PHE A 90 0.66 -6.13 -9.08
C PHE A 90 1.89 -5.49 -9.71
N ASN A 91 2.84 -6.33 -10.15
CA ASN A 91 4.08 -5.90 -10.81
C ASN A 91 3.82 -5.39 -12.23
N ASP A 92 2.86 -6.01 -12.91
CA ASP A 92 2.32 -5.63 -14.21
C ASP A 92 0.80 -5.89 -14.22
N GLU A 93 0.12 -5.76 -15.36
CA GLU A 93 -1.36 -5.82 -15.38
C GLU A 93 -1.96 -7.16 -14.91
N GLU A 94 -1.19 -8.26 -14.93
CA GLU A 94 -1.71 -9.59 -14.64
C GLU A 94 -0.90 -10.39 -13.62
N THR A 95 0.32 -9.95 -13.29
CA THR A 95 1.21 -10.66 -12.35
C THR A 95 1.02 -10.15 -10.92
N PRO A 96 0.43 -10.95 -10.00
CA PRO A 96 0.34 -10.58 -8.60
C PRO A 96 1.74 -10.38 -8.02
N GLY A 97 1.91 -9.28 -7.31
CA GLY A 97 3.07 -8.99 -6.47
C GLY A 97 2.85 -9.52 -5.06
N MET A 98 2.89 -8.62 -4.09
CA MET A 98 2.67 -8.95 -2.68
C MET A 98 1.17 -8.98 -2.36
N VAL A 99 0.78 -9.95 -1.53
CA VAL A 99 -0.57 -10.06 -0.98
C VAL A 99 -0.48 -9.87 0.53
N TYR A 100 -1.10 -8.80 1.01
CA TYR A 100 -1.20 -8.48 2.42
C TYR A 100 -2.60 -8.80 2.92
N THR A 101 -2.72 -9.61 3.97
CA THR A 101 -3.98 -9.78 4.71
C THR A 101 -4.20 -8.56 5.59
N ILE A 102 -5.39 -7.97 5.52
CA ILE A 102 -5.83 -6.85 6.34
C ILE A 102 -6.39 -7.44 7.64
N MET A 103 -5.66 -7.25 8.72
CA MET A 103 -6.00 -7.80 10.03
C MET A 103 -7.06 -6.95 10.72
N ASP A 104 -6.83 -5.64 10.77
CA ASP A 104 -7.77 -4.65 11.27
C ASP A 104 -7.46 -3.25 10.75
N THR A 105 -8.46 -2.37 10.85
CA THR A 105 -8.36 -0.97 10.46
C THR A 105 -9.02 -0.05 11.47
N THR A 106 -8.40 1.10 11.68
CA THR A 106 -8.96 2.26 12.39
C THR A 106 -8.88 3.48 11.48
N ASP A 107 -9.27 4.66 11.98
CA ASP A 107 -9.24 5.89 11.18
C ASP A 107 -7.80 6.29 10.74
N ASN A 108 -6.78 5.89 11.50
CA ASN A 108 -5.39 6.30 11.28
C ASN A 108 -4.40 5.14 11.16
N ILE A 109 -4.80 3.91 11.49
CA ILE A 109 -3.91 2.74 11.53
C ILE A 109 -4.52 1.60 10.72
N ILE A 110 -3.69 0.94 9.91
CA ILE A 110 -4.02 -0.30 9.21
C ILE A 110 -2.98 -1.34 9.62
N HIS A 111 -3.43 -2.47 10.14
CA HIS A 111 -2.56 -3.61 10.41
C HIS A 111 -2.66 -4.61 9.26
N LEU A 112 -1.52 -4.92 8.68
CA LEU A 112 -1.38 -5.87 7.59
C LEU A 112 -0.51 -7.05 8.03
N GLN A 113 -0.75 -8.21 7.44
CA GLN A 113 0.11 -9.39 7.54
C GLN A 113 0.55 -9.80 6.14
N LEU A 114 1.85 -9.98 5.97
CA LEU A 114 2.46 -10.49 4.74
C LEU A 114 3.01 -11.88 5.01
N MET A 115 2.72 -12.81 4.09
CA MET A 115 3.04 -14.23 4.27
C MET A 115 2.37 -14.73 5.56
N ASP A 116 3.14 -15.11 6.59
CA ASP A 116 2.59 -15.62 7.85
C ASP A 116 3.19 -14.93 9.10
N ASP A 117 4.39 -14.35 9.00
CA ASP A 117 5.17 -13.90 10.15
C ASP A 117 5.69 -12.45 10.03
N ILE A 118 5.36 -11.77 8.94
CA ILE A 118 5.71 -10.36 8.74
C ILE A 118 4.46 -9.52 8.94
N PHE A 119 4.53 -8.60 9.90
CA PHE A 119 3.47 -7.66 10.21
C PHE A 119 3.85 -6.27 9.73
N VAL A 120 2.89 -5.56 9.14
CA VAL A 120 3.10 -4.19 8.67
C VAL A 120 2.06 -3.28 9.29
N THR A 121 2.51 -2.29 10.05
CA THR A 121 1.65 -1.23 10.58
C THR A 121 1.76 -0.03 9.64
N LEU A 122 0.62 0.40 9.08
CA LEU A 122 0.52 1.64 8.33
C LEU A 122 -0.13 2.71 9.20
N GLU A 123 0.52 3.86 9.36
CA GLU A 123 0.04 4.99 10.16
C GLU A 123 0.02 6.28 9.33
N ARG A 124 -1.04 7.08 9.49
CA ARG A 124 -1.32 8.30 8.70
C ARG A 124 -0.68 9.56 9.27
#